data_AF-A0A926W182-F1
#
_entry.id   AF-A0A926W182-F1
#
_cell.length_a   1.000
_cell.length_b   1.000
_cell.length_c   1.000
_cell.angle_alpha   90.00
_cell.angle_beta   90.00
_cell.angle_gamma   90.00
#
_symmetry.space_group_name_H-M   'P 1'
#
loop_
_entity.id
_entity.type
_entity.pdbx_description
1 polymer ?
#
loop_
_entity_poly.entity_id
_entity_poly.type
_entity_poly.pdbx_seq_one_letter_code
_entity_poly.pdbx_strand_id
1 'polypeptide(L)'
;HPLPAFYWTGDTQMNCLHQILTQVKQIGYAHHIQRLMVLNNFALIAGISPQELEDWFHAAFIDGYDWVMQTNVIGMGQFADGGMIASKPYAASANYINNMSDYCRNCIYNPRERTTENACPFNFFYWDFLARHYDLLKKQPRMTQILRNLERLSPSELQEIRSLASSWHAM
;
A
#
# COMPACT_ATOMS: atom_id res chain seq x y z
N HIS A 1 0.19 10.06 7.46
CA HIS A 1 -0.83 10.82 6.71
C HIS A 1 -2.23 10.35 7.10
N PRO A 2 -3.27 11.20 7.03
CA PRO A 2 -4.65 10.76 7.30
C PRO A 2 -5.12 9.77 6.24
N LEU A 3 -6.14 8.98 6.55
CA LEU A 3 -6.76 8.05 5.62
C LEU A 3 -7.40 8.82 4.46
N PRO A 4 -7.04 8.52 3.19
CA PRO A 4 -7.63 9.22 2.05
C PRO A 4 -9.15 9.01 1.96
N ALA A 5 -9.89 10.06 1.63
CA ALA A 5 -11.35 10.05 1.58
C ALA A 5 -11.92 8.95 0.67
N PHE A 6 -11.20 8.57 -0.39
CA PHE A 6 -11.64 7.51 -1.30
C PHE A 6 -11.78 6.15 -0.63
N TYR A 7 -11.18 5.87 0.53
CA TYR A 7 -11.45 4.65 1.30
C TYR A 7 -12.93 4.55 1.71
N TRP A 8 -13.59 5.68 1.95
CA TRP A 8 -15.02 5.72 2.28
C TRP A 8 -15.91 5.78 1.04
N THR A 9 -15.46 6.45 -0.02
CA THR A 9 -16.31 6.72 -1.19
C THR A 9 -16.18 5.70 -2.31
N GLY A 10 -14.97 5.17 -2.52
CA GLY A 10 -14.56 4.40 -3.70
C GLY A 10 -14.07 5.27 -4.87
N ASP A 11 -14.06 6.60 -4.72
CA ASP A 11 -13.77 7.55 -5.80
C ASP A 11 -12.26 7.73 -6.01
N THR A 12 -11.67 6.80 -6.75
CA THR A 12 -10.26 6.82 -7.12
C THR A 12 -10.07 6.28 -8.53
N GLN A 13 -9.09 6.81 -9.24
CA GLN A 13 -8.72 6.32 -10.57
C GLN A 13 -7.86 5.04 -10.53
N MET A 14 -7.38 4.65 -9.34
CA MET A 14 -6.68 3.39 -9.15
C MET A 14 -7.68 2.24 -9.20
N ASN A 15 -7.85 1.63 -10.38
CA ASN A 15 -8.91 0.65 -10.65
C ASN A 15 -8.97 -0.50 -9.62
N CYS A 16 -7.82 -1.00 -9.14
CA CYS A 16 -7.79 -2.02 -8.09
C CYS A 16 -8.45 -1.55 -6.78
N LEU A 17 -8.15 -0.34 -6.33
CA LEU A 17 -8.76 0.26 -5.14
C LEU A 17 -10.22 0.58 -5.40
N HIS A 18 -10.56 1.19 -6.55
CA HIS A 18 -11.93 1.51 -6.92
C HIS A 18 -12.85 0.29 -6.83
N GLN A 19 -12.46 -0.83 -7.46
CA GLN A 19 -13.28 -2.04 -7.47
C GLN A 19 -13.44 -2.65 -6.07
N ILE A 20 -12.34 -2.75 -5.30
CA ILE A 20 -12.36 -3.37 -3.97
C ILE A 20 -13.14 -2.50 -2.99
N LEU A 21 -12.94 -1.18 -3.00
CA LEU A 21 -13.65 -0.26 -2.11
C LEU A 21 -15.14 -0.20 -2.45
N THR A 22 -15.49 -0.25 -3.74
CA THR A 22 -16.89 -0.36 -4.17
C THR A 22 -17.53 -1.67 -3.69
N GLN A 23 -16.82 -2.80 -3.81
CA GLN A 23 -17.27 -4.09 -3.29
C GLN A 23 -17.49 -4.04 -1.76
N VAL A 24 -16.50 -3.54 -1.00
CA VAL A 24 -16.59 -3.42 0.46
C VAL A 24 -17.76 -2.52 0.85
N LYS A 25 -17.97 -1.38 0.17
CA LYS A 25 -19.11 -0.49 0.43
C LYS A 25 -20.46 -1.14 0.16
N GLN A 26 -20.55 -2.04 -0.82
CA GLN A 26 -21.81 -2.70 -1.19
C GLN A 26 -22.17 -3.87 -0.27
N ILE A 27 -21.18 -4.70 0.10
CA ILE A 27 -21.43 -5.98 0.78
C ILE A 27 -20.64 -6.17 2.07
N GLY A 28 -19.85 -5.18 2.51
CA GLY A 28 -19.02 -5.25 3.71
C GLY A 28 -17.97 -6.35 3.69
N TYR A 29 -17.53 -6.78 2.49
CA TYR A 29 -16.64 -7.92 2.32
C TYR A 29 -15.63 -7.70 1.20
N ALA A 30 -14.38 -8.06 1.48
CA ALA A 30 -13.31 -8.35 0.54
C ALA A 30 -12.53 -9.56 1.05
N HIS A 31 -12.01 -10.38 0.13
CA HIS A 31 -11.24 -11.56 0.54
C HIS A 31 -9.84 -11.18 1.03
N HIS A 32 -9.17 -12.10 1.72
CA HIS A 32 -7.93 -11.82 2.46
C HIS A 32 -6.86 -11.07 1.64
N ILE A 33 -6.56 -11.50 0.41
CA ILE A 33 -5.50 -10.85 -0.38
C ILE A 33 -5.89 -9.45 -0.90
N GLN A 34 -7.18 -9.14 -1.07
CA GLN A 34 -7.63 -7.76 -1.34
C GLN A 34 -7.39 -6.86 -0.12
N ARG A 35 -7.70 -7.37 1.08
CA ARG A 35 -7.44 -6.66 2.34
C ARG A 35 -5.95 -6.42 2.55
N LEU A 36 -5.11 -7.44 2.34
CA LEU A 36 -3.67 -7.38 2.62
C LEU A 36 -2.89 -6.62 1.52
N MET A 37 -2.98 -7.09 0.27
CA MET A 37 -2.06 -6.67 -0.78
C MET A 37 -2.54 -5.49 -1.61
N VAL A 38 -3.78 -5.03 -1.40
CA VAL A 38 -4.30 -3.82 -2.04
C VAL A 38 -4.61 -2.76 -1.00
N LEU A 39 -5.56 -2.99 -0.09
CA LEU A 39 -5.99 -1.99 0.90
C LEU A 39 -4.90 -1.68 1.94
N ASN A 40 -4.37 -2.70 2.62
CA ASN A 40 -3.30 -2.51 3.60
C ASN A 40 -1.99 -2.11 2.93
N ASN A 41 -1.60 -2.80 1.85
CA ASN A 41 -0.37 -2.48 1.13
C ASN A 41 -0.33 -1.02 0.69
N PHE A 42 -1.42 -0.50 0.09
CA PHE A 42 -1.49 0.92 -0.28
C PHE A 42 -1.28 1.83 0.93
N ALA A 43 -2.03 1.60 2.01
CA ALA A 43 -1.93 2.39 3.22
C ALA A 43 -0.51 2.36 3.83
N LEU A 44 0.12 1.18 3.83
CA LEU A 44 1.48 0.97 4.32
C LEU A 44 2.49 1.79 3.50
N ILE A 45 2.49 1.62 2.18
CA ILE A 45 3.48 2.28 1.32
C ILE A 45 3.24 3.78 1.21
N ALA A 46 1.99 4.23 1.28
CA ALA A 46 1.63 5.64 1.34
C ALA A 46 1.83 6.26 2.74
N GLY A 47 2.13 5.48 3.78
CA GLY A 47 2.38 6.01 5.13
C GLY A 47 1.13 6.61 5.78
N ILE A 48 0.00 5.94 5.57
CA ILE A 48 -1.26 6.28 6.21
C ILE A 48 -1.20 5.88 7.69
N SER A 49 -1.93 6.62 8.54
CA SER A 49 -2.07 6.32 9.97
C SER A 49 -2.59 4.88 10.15
N PRO A 50 -1.85 4.00 10.85
CA PRO A 50 -2.32 2.64 11.12
C PRO A 50 -3.64 2.63 11.91
N GLN A 51 -3.83 3.59 12.81
CA GLN A 51 -5.05 3.71 13.61
C GLN A 51 -6.25 4.07 12.76
N GLU A 52 -6.14 5.09 11.89
CA GLU A 52 -7.27 5.48 11.03
C GLU A 52 -7.63 4.37 10.03
N LEU A 53 -6.64 3.62 9.54
CA LEU A 53 -6.90 2.47 8.69
C LEU A 53 -7.63 1.36 9.46
N GLU A 54 -7.22 1.08 10.69
CA GLU A 54 -7.86 0.07 11.54
C GLU A 54 -9.30 0.45 11.88
N ASP A 55 -9.55 1.70 12.26
CA ASP A 55 -10.90 2.25 12.48
C ASP A 55 -11.77 2.07 11.23
N TRP A 56 -11.21 2.27 10.04
CA TRP A 56 -11.91 2.03 8.78
C TRP A 56 -12.20 0.55 8.55
N PHE A 57 -11.25 -0.36 8.81
CA PHE A 57 -11.48 -1.80 8.69
C PHE A 57 -12.58 -2.29 9.64
N HIS A 58 -12.63 -1.74 10.85
CA HIS A 58 -13.70 -1.96 11.80
C HIS A 58 -15.07 -1.54 11.28
N ALA A 59 -15.16 -0.34 10.72
CA ALA A 59 -16.42 0.19 10.23
C ALA A 59 -16.88 -0.48 8.92
N ALA A 60 -15.95 -0.88 8.07
CA ALA A 60 -16.24 -1.27 6.69
C ALA A 60 -16.51 -2.76 6.49
N PHE A 61 -16.08 -3.63 7.39
CA PHE A 61 -16.19 -5.08 7.23
C PHE A 61 -17.21 -5.71 8.18
N ILE A 62 -18.03 -6.63 7.66
CA ILE A 62 -19.01 -7.40 8.46
C ILE A 62 -18.37 -8.26 9.55
N ASP A 63 -17.07 -8.55 9.43
CA ASP A 63 -16.26 -9.35 10.35
C ASP A 63 -15.21 -8.49 11.11
N GLY A 64 -15.42 -7.16 11.16
CA GLY A 64 -14.52 -6.18 11.78
C GLY A 64 -14.57 -6.12 13.31
N TYR A 65 -14.09 -7.16 14.01
CA TYR A 65 -13.99 -7.21 15.48
C TYR A 65 -12.56 -6.98 16.01
N ASP A 66 -12.41 -6.42 17.21
CA ASP A 66 -11.12 -5.88 17.71
C ASP A 66 -10.02 -6.93 17.72
N TRP A 67 -10.34 -8.10 18.27
CA TRP A 67 -9.39 -9.19 18.43
C TRP A 67 -8.79 -9.68 17.10
N VAL A 68 -9.51 -9.48 15.99
CA VAL A 68 -9.05 -9.86 14.64
C VAL A 68 -8.46 -8.67 13.87
N MET A 69 -9.03 -7.47 13.97
CA MET A 69 -8.56 -6.31 13.20
C MET A 69 -7.23 -5.77 13.72
N GLN A 70 -7.03 -5.71 15.03
CA GLN A 70 -5.77 -5.24 15.62
C GLN A 70 -4.56 -6.02 15.10
N THR A 71 -4.62 -7.35 15.14
CA THR A 71 -3.50 -8.20 14.71
C THR A 71 -3.30 -8.19 13.19
N ASN A 72 -4.39 -8.17 12.40
CA ASN A 72 -4.32 -8.23 10.94
C ASN A 72 -3.96 -6.87 10.32
N VAL A 73 -4.50 -5.76 10.82
CA VAL A 73 -4.27 -4.43 10.27
C VAL A 73 -2.97 -3.87 10.83
N ILE A 74 -2.84 -3.71 12.15
CA ILE A 74 -1.67 -3.07 12.78
C ILE A 74 -0.41 -3.93 12.64
N GLY A 75 -0.53 -5.23 12.96
CA GLY A 75 0.60 -6.17 12.91
C GLY A 75 0.94 -6.61 11.49
N MET A 76 0.08 -7.43 10.88
CA MET A 76 0.37 -8.03 9.58
C MET A 76 0.39 -6.99 8.45
N GLY A 77 -0.63 -6.13 8.35
CA GLY A 77 -0.82 -5.21 7.24
C GLY A 77 0.12 -4.00 7.28
N GLN A 78 0.20 -3.32 8.42
CA GLN A 78 0.93 -2.06 8.58
C GLN A 78 2.33 -2.25 9.15
N PHE A 79 2.69 -3.43 9.66
CA PHE A 79 3.99 -3.68 10.29
C PHE A 79 4.32 -2.68 11.40
N ALA A 80 3.29 -2.08 12.01
CA ALA A 80 3.42 -1.02 13.00
C ALA A 80 3.85 -1.55 14.38
N ASP A 81 3.75 -2.88 14.56
CA ASP A 81 4.25 -3.62 15.71
C ASP A 81 5.76 -3.91 15.64
N GLY A 82 6.46 -3.48 14.58
CA GLY A 82 7.89 -3.72 14.39
C GLY A 82 8.25 -5.17 14.03
N GLY A 83 7.27 -5.99 13.67
CA GLY A 83 7.45 -7.38 13.26
C GLY A 83 7.23 -8.41 14.37
N MET A 84 6.38 -8.10 15.35
CA MET A 84 5.95 -9.09 16.36
C MET A 84 5.09 -10.19 15.73
N ILE A 85 4.17 -9.83 14.84
CA ILE A 85 3.27 -10.75 14.15
C ILE A 85 3.84 -11.21 12.79
N ALA A 86 4.45 -10.28 12.05
CA ALA A 86 4.97 -10.55 10.71
C ALA A 86 6.50 -10.51 10.68
N SER A 87 7.10 -11.36 9.86
CA SER A 87 8.57 -11.43 9.71
C SER A 87 9.15 -10.41 8.70
N LYS A 88 8.28 -9.73 7.95
CA LYS A 88 8.61 -8.64 7.03
C LYS A 88 7.35 -7.84 6.71
N PRO A 89 7.46 -6.56 6.33
CA PRO A 89 6.31 -5.79 5.83
C PRO A 89 5.80 -6.36 4.51
N TYR A 90 4.47 -6.42 4.34
CA TYR A 90 3.81 -6.78 3.08
C TYR A 90 3.72 -5.58 2.12
N ALA A 91 4.85 -4.91 1.89
CA ALA A 91 4.99 -3.84 0.92
C ALA A 91 5.24 -4.41 -0.49
N ALA A 92 4.41 -4.01 -1.46
CA ALA A 92 4.56 -4.43 -2.84
C ALA A 92 4.18 -3.32 -3.83
N SER A 93 4.89 -3.29 -4.96
CA SER A 93 4.62 -2.37 -6.07
C SER A 93 3.47 -2.86 -6.97
N ALA A 94 3.13 -2.07 -7.99
CA ALA A 94 2.08 -2.41 -8.95
C ALA A 94 2.37 -3.73 -9.71
N ASN A 95 3.64 -4.14 -9.81
CA ASN A 95 4.02 -5.40 -10.43
C ASN A 95 3.37 -6.62 -9.75
N TYR A 96 3.21 -6.59 -8.42
CA TYR A 96 2.50 -7.67 -7.71
C TYR A 96 1.04 -7.74 -8.14
N ILE A 97 0.34 -6.60 -8.09
CA ILE A 97 -1.08 -6.51 -8.43
C ILE A 97 -1.29 -6.93 -9.89
N ASN A 98 -0.44 -6.49 -10.81
CA ASN A 98 -0.49 -6.84 -12.23
C ASN A 98 -0.32 -8.35 -12.48
N ASN A 99 0.48 -9.03 -11.68
CA ASN A 99 0.72 -10.47 -11.84
C ASN A 99 -0.36 -11.33 -11.18
N MET A 100 -1.00 -10.82 -10.12
CA MET A 100 -1.95 -11.58 -9.28
C MET A 100 -3.41 -11.24 -9.55
N SER A 101 -3.70 -10.32 -10.49
CA SER A 101 -5.05 -9.87 -10.82
C SER A 101 -5.12 -9.40 -12.28
N ASP A 102 -6.32 -9.05 -12.72
CA ASP A 102 -6.60 -8.42 -14.00
C ASP A 102 -6.92 -6.91 -13.88
N TYR A 103 -6.87 -6.32 -12.68
CA TYR A 103 -7.19 -4.91 -12.42
C TYR A 103 -6.39 -3.95 -13.30
N CYS A 104 -5.13 -4.27 -13.62
CA CYS A 104 -4.27 -3.39 -14.38
C CYS A 104 -4.65 -3.27 -15.86
N ARG A 105 -5.42 -4.21 -16.43
CA ARG A 105 -5.75 -4.22 -17.87
C ARG A 105 -6.59 -3.01 -18.30
N ASN A 106 -7.48 -2.56 -17.42
CA ASN A 106 -8.40 -1.44 -17.66
C ASN A 106 -8.10 -0.25 -16.71
N CYS A 107 -6.89 -0.19 -16.16
CA CYS A 107 -6.48 0.92 -15.31
C CYS A 107 -5.87 2.03 -16.18
N ILE A 108 -6.16 3.28 -15.84
CA ILE A 108 -5.52 4.42 -16.53
C ILE A 108 -4.01 4.47 -16.27
N TYR A 109 -3.57 3.88 -15.14
CA TYR A 109 -2.17 3.88 -14.74
C TYR A 109 -1.43 2.66 -15.28
N ASN A 110 -0.21 2.90 -15.76
CA ASN A 110 0.69 1.85 -16.23
C ASN A 110 1.45 1.20 -15.05
N PRO A 111 1.28 -0.13 -14.80
CA PRO A 111 1.97 -0.82 -13.71
C PRO A 111 3.47 -0.99 -13.93
N ARG A 112 3.99 -0.76 -15.15
CA ARG A 112 5.41 -0.90 -15.50
C ARG A 112 6.20 0.39 -15.34
N GLU A 113 5.52 1.54 -15.28
CA GLU A 113 6.14 2.85 -15.19
C GLU A 113 6.24 3.29 -13.72
N ARG A 114 7.33 3.99 -13.37
CA ARG A 114 7.59 4.42 -11.98
C ARG A 114 7.39 5.90 -11.74
N THR A 115 7.79 6.74 -12.69
CA THR A 115 7.86 8.20 -12.49
C THR A 115 7.17 9.03 -13.57
N THR A 116 6.68 8.40 -14.64
CA THR A 116 5.92 9.10 -15.69
C THR A 116 4.55 9.59 -15.16
N GLU A 117 3.90 10.46 -15.92
CA GLU A 117 2.57 11.00 -15.58
C GLU A 117 1.51 9.90 -15.35
N ASN A 118 1.58 8.80 -16.09
CA ASN A 118 0.67 7.66 -15.97
C ASN A 118 1.22 6.54 -15.08
N ALA A 119 2.33 6.75 -14.36
CA ALA A 119 2.89 5.73 -13.48
C ALA A 119 1.90 5.34 -12.39
N CYS A 120 1.76 4.04 -12.13
CA CYS A 120 0.91 3.57 -11.05
C CYS A 120 1.40 4.07 -9.69
N PRO A 121 0.53 4.69 -8.85
CA PRO A 121 0.95 5.18 -7.54
C PRO A 121 1.60 4.15 -6.61
N PHE A 122 1.21 2.88 -6.72
CA PHE A 122 1.87 1.80 -5.99
C PHE A 122 3.38 1.69 -6.29
N ASN A 123 3.85 2.12 -7.46
CA ASN A 123 5.27 2.05 -7.82
C ASN A 123 6.09 3.10 -7.10
N PHE A 124 5.74 4.39 -7.21
CA PHE A 124 6.52 5.42 -6.54
C PHE A 124 6.38 5.33 -5.02
N PHE A 125 5.20 5.01 -4.48
CA PHE A 125 5.05 4.82 -3.04
C PHE A 125 5.84 3.63 -2.52
N TYR A 126 5.93 2.52 -3.27
CA TYR A 126 6.73 1.38 -2.86
C TYR A 126 8.21 1.74 -2.70
N TRP A 127 8.78 2.44 -3.68
CA TRP A 127 10.19 2.84 -3.61
C TRP A 127 10.45 3.94 -2.57
N ASP A 128 9.54 4.90 -2.45
CA ASP A 128 9.59 5.93 -1.40
C ASP A 128 9.54 5.28 0.00
N PHE A 129 8.62 4.34 0.22
CA PHE A 129 8.51 3.57 1.46
C PHE A 129 9.82 2.88 1.85
N LEU A 130 10.45 2.18 0.91
CA LEU A 130 11.73 1.52 1.17
C LEU A 130 12.83 2.54 1.50
N ALA A 131 12.85 3.67 0.80
CA ALA A 131 13.87 4.70 0.99
C ALA A 131 13.72 5.45 2.31
N ARG A 132 12.49 5.85 2.68
CA ARG A 132 12.21 6.61 3.91
C ARG A 132 12.37 5.76 5.18
N HIS A 133 12.22 4.43 5.07
CA HIS A 133 12.41 3.50 6.19
C HIS A 133 13.68 2.65 6.08
N TYR A 134 14.64 3.01 5.21
CA TYR A 134 15.83 2.21 4.92
C TYR A 134 16.58 1.76 6.18
N ASP A 135 16.83 2.67 7.13
CA ASP A 135 17.59 2.38 8.35
C ASP A 135 16.90 1.41 9.32
N LEU A 136 15.57 1.36 9.29
CA LEU A 136 14.78 0.41 10.06
C LEU A 136 14.73 -0.94 9.33
N LEU A 137 14.46 -0.92 8.03
CA LEU A 137 14.29 -2.12 7.22
C LEU A 137 15.61 -2.88 7.02
N LYS A 138 16.77 -2.22 7.00
CA LYS A 138 18.08 -2.89 6.86
C LYS A 138 18.41 -3.84 8.00
N LYS A 139 17.76 -3.66 9.16
CA LYS A 139 17.89 -4.57 10.31
C LYS A 139 17.09 -5.87 10.13
N GLN A 140 16.16 -5.92 9.17
CA GLN A 140 15.33 -7.09 8.88
C GLN A 140 16.02 -7.99 7.83
N PRO A 141 16.46 -9.21 8.18
CA PRO A 141 17.22 -10.06 7.25
C PRO A 141 16.49 -10.35 5.94
N ARG A 142 15.16 -10.50 5.98
CA ARG A 142 14.30 -10.74 4.82
C ARG A 142 14.17 -9.55 3.87
N MET A 143 14.59 -8.35 4.29
CA MET A 143 14.58 -7.13 3.46
C MET A 143 15.88 -6.89 2.69
N THR A 144 16.96 -7.61 3.03
CA THR A 144 18.31 -7.40 2.44
C THR A 144 18.29 -7.34 0.91
N GLN A 145 17.69 -8.32 0.24
CA GLN A 145 17.69 -8.37 -1.23
C GLN A 145 16.80 -7.28 -1.86
N ILE A 146 15.74 -6.89 -1.15
CA ILE A 146 14.84 -5.82 -1.60
C ILE A 146 15.57 -4.47 -1.53
N LEU A 147 16.29 -4.21 -0.44
CA LEU A 147 17.05 -2.96 -0.25
C LEU A 147 18.23 -2.85 -1.23
N ARG A 148 18.87 -3.96 -1.60
CA ARG A 148 19.85 -3.97 -2.69
C ARG A 148 19.29 -3.52 -4.04
N ASN A 149 18.00 -3.75 -4.30
CA ASN A 149 17.37 -3.25 -5.52
C ASN A 149 17.11 -1.75 -5.44
N LEU A 150 16.78 -1.24 -4.25
CA LEU A 150 16.66 0.20 -4.01
C LEU A 150 17.99 0.91 -4.23
N GLU A 151 19.10 0.34 -3.76
CA GLU A 151 20.45 0.90 -3.93
C GLU A 151 20.90 1.01 -5.40
N ARG A 152 20.20 0.34 -6.32
CA ARG A 152 20.46 0.44 -7.78
C ARG A 152 19.74 1.61 -8.44
N LEU A 153 18.79 2.26 -7.76
CA LEU A 153 18.12 3.44 -8.30
C LEU A 153 19.11 4.60 -8.33
N SER A 154 19.06 5.38 -9.41
CA SER A 154 19.85 6.60 -9.49
C SER A 154 19.37 7.63 -8.46
N PRO A 155 20.25 8.48 -7.92
CA PRO A 155 19.83 9.55 -7.00
C PRO A 155 18.77 10.48 -7.60
N SER A 156 18.83 10.74 -8.91
CA SER A 156 17.84 11.54 -9.64
C SER A 156 16.47 10.86 -9.71
N GLU A 157 16.43 9.55 -10.03
CA GLU A 157 15.17 8.79 -10.06
C GLU A 157 14.55 8.72 -8.65
N LEU A 158 15.35 8.52 -7.61
CA LEU A 158 14.85 8.51 -6.23
C LEU A 158 14.29 9.87 -5.81
N GLN A 159 14.92 10.97 -6.23
CA GLN A 159 14.42 12.31 -5.96
C GLN A 159 13.08 12.57 -6.66
N GLU A 160 12.92 12.12 -7.91
CA GLU A 160 11.67 12.19 -8.66
C GLU A 160 10.55 11.39 -7.97
N ILE A 161 10.85 10.15 -7.55
CA ILE A 161 9.92 9.31 -6.79
C ILE A 161 9.42 10.01 -5.51
N ARG A 162 10.34 10.61 -4.74
CA ARG A 162 9.99 11.36 -3.51
C ARG A 162 9.14 12.58 -3.81
N SER A 163 9.43 13.27 -4.90
CA SER A 163 8.66 14.43 -5.36
C SER A 163 7.22 14.04 -5.71
N LEU A 164 7.05 12.93 -6.44
CA LEU A 164 5.73 12.39 -6.80
C LEU A 164 4.94 11.98 -5.55
N ALA A 165 5.56 11.25 -4.63
CA ALA A 165 4.92 10.84 -3.38
C ALA A 165 4.47 12.06 -2.54
N SER A 166 5.34 13.07 -2.42
CA SER A 166 5.03 14.31 -1.70
C SER A 166 3.91 15.11 -2.36
N SER A 167 3.94 15.22 -3.70
CA SER A 167 2.91 15.92 -4.47
C SER A 167 1.57 15.22 -4.36
N TRP A 168 1.55 13.89 -4.39
CA TRP A 168 0.33 13.10 -4.21
C TRP A 168 -0.32 13.34 -2.85
N HIS A 169 0.47 13.45 -1.78
CA HIS A 169 -0.05 13.75 -0.44
C HIS A 169 -0.56 15.19 -0.26
N ALA A 170 -0.17 16.10 -1.16
CA ALA A 170 -0.59 17.50 -1.12
C ALA A 170 -1.87 17.78 -1.92
N MET A 171 -2.33 16.81 -2.73
CA MET A 171 -3.60 16.85 -3.47
C MET A 171 -4.76 16.39 -2.59
#